data_AF-A0AAV6WKE3-F1
#
_entry.id   AF-A0AAV6WKE3-F1
#
_cell.length_a   1.000
_cell.length_b   1.000
_cell.length_c   1.000
_cell.angle_alpha   90.00
_cell.angle_beta   90.00
_cell.angle_gamma   90.00
#
_symmetry.space_group_name_H-M   'P 1'
#
loop_
_entity.id
_entity.type
_entity.pdbx_description
1 polymer ?
#
loop_
_entity_poly.entity_id
_entity_poly.type
_entity_poly.pdbx_seq_one_letter_code
_entity_poly.pdbx_strand_id
1 'polypeptide(L)'
;MLSSTAAKHAFLLLFLICFINMPQTGAMANHTVEEAYKVLGISPNPDGSLAREIRIPMVNATPYIVDPTKPTPVALSKDISAHHLYPFNDKACMRLFRPLKPPPMNTKIPLIIYLHGGDFVLFSATTLVFHNFCNDIASQIPAIVVSVEYRLAPEHRLPAAYDDAIAAVFWAKHQALGTYGRDPWLNKYADFTRVFLLGSASGGNIAYHAALRALDFDLRPIQIKGLIMNQPYFGGIKRTKSELRLIEDPYVPLYVNDVLWTLALPLSANRDIEFSNPLSSIWSYNNVFGKIKRLPKCMVKGNSGDPLVDRGEMLVKMLEKCGVEVIHVVVEGGYHGIELNNATAAQELYGYIKGFIEST
;
A
#
# COMPACT_ATOMS: atom_id res chain seq x y z
N MET A 1 -20.24 24.87 0.42
CA MET A 1 -20.90 23.63 -0.02
C MET A 1 -20.72 23.51 -1.52
N LEU A 2 -19.74 22.72 -1.96
CA LEU A 2 -19.73 22.15 -3.30
C LEU A 2 -20.36 20.76 -3.13
N SER A 3 -21.47 20.53 -3.82
CA SER A 3 -22.26 19.31 -3.68
C SER A 3 -21.40 18.07 -3.94
N SER A 4 -21.65 17.06 -3.11
CA SER A 4 -21.02 15.74 -3.06
C SER A 4 -21.23 14.86 -4.31
N THR A 5 -21.54 15.48 -5.45
CA THR A 5 -21.77 14.85 -6.75
C THR A 5 -20.55 15.01 -7.66
N ALA A 6 -19.89 16.17 -7.75
CA ALA A 6 -18.78 16.37 -8.69
C ALA A 6 -17.53 15.50 -8.38
N ALA A 7 -17.23 15.26 -7.10
CA ALA A 7 -16.15 14.37 -6.67
C ALA A 7 -16.47 12.87 -6.87
N LYS A 8 -17.75 12.50 -6.81
CA LYS A 8 -18.21 11.13 -7.14
C LYS A 8 -18.17 10.87 -8.65
N HIS A 9 -18.41 11.90 -9.47
CA HIS A 9 -18.41 11.78 -10.93
C HIS A 9 -16.98 11.68 -11.52
N ALA A 10 -15.99 12.39 -10.96
CA ALA A 10 -14.59 12.23 -11.38
C ALA A 10 -14.01 10.84 -11.03
N PHE A 11 -14.51 10.23 -9.95
CA PHE A 11 -14.06 8.92 -9.47
C PHE A 11 -14.69 7.74 -10.23
N LEU A 12 -15.97 7.84 -10.62
CA LEU A 12 -16.49 6.96 -11.66
C LEU A 12 -15.66 7.16 -12.92
N LEU A 13 -15.41 8.38 -13.40
CA LEU A 13 -14.77 8.60 -14.69
C LEU A 13 -13.44 7.82 -14.89
N LEU A 14 -12.59 7.66 -13.87
CA LEU A 14 -11.34 6.89 -14.04
C LEU A 14 -11.54 5.38 -14.23
N PHE A 15 -12.59 4.81 -13.63
CA PHE A 15 -12.92 3.38 -13.72
C PHE A 15 -14.20 3.10 -14.56
N LEU A 16 -14.95 4.11 -15.01
CA LEU A 16 -16.10 4.03 -15.92
C LEU A 16 -15.75 4.51 -17.33
N ILE A 17 -14.84 5.48 -17.53
CA ILE A 17 -14.46 5.89 -18.90
C ILE A 17 -13.88 4.69 -19.66
N CYS A 18 -13.19 3.78 -18.97
CA CYS A 18 -12.65 2.56 -19.57
C CYS A 18 -13.72 1.51 -19.94
N PHE A 19 -14.96 1.60 -19.41
CA PHE A 19 -15.89 0.46 -19.41
C PHE A 19 -17.31 0.73 -19.94
N ILE A 20 -17.61 1.91 -20.50
CA ILE A 20 -18.94 2.16 -21.14
C ILE A 20 -19.12 1.37 -22.46
N ASN A 21 -18.09 0.71 -23.01
CA ASN A 21 -18.16 0.06 -24.34
C ASN A 21 -17.77 -1.43 -24.41
N MET A 22 -17.74 -2.19 -23.30
CA MET A 22 -17.48 -3.64 -23.40
C MET A 22 -18.78 -4.44 -23.61
N PRO A 23 -18.90 -5.24 -24.70
CA PRO A 23 -20.05 -6.11 -24.91
C PRO A 23 -20.09 -7.23 -23.86
N GLN A 24 -21.23 -7.38 -23.19
CA GLN A 24 -21.52 -8.54 -22.35
C GLN A 24 -21.76 -9.77 -23.24
N THR A 25 -20.70 -10.51 -23.58
CA THR A 25 -20.84 -11.82 -24.23
C THR A 25 -19.90 -12.83 -23.59
N GLY A 26 -20.46 -13.94 -23.11
CA GLY A 26 -19.76 -15.01 -22.37
C GLY A 26 -18.81 -15.89 -23.18
N ALA A 27 -17.97 -15.29 -24.04
CA ALA A 27 -16.77 -15.93 -24.58
C ALA A 27 -15.56 -15.30 -23.88
N MET A 28 -14.55 -16.10 -23.48
CA MET A 28 -13.28 -15.53 -22.99
C MET A 28 -12.71 -14.62 -24.09
N ALA A 29 -12.70 -13.31 -23.84
CA ALA A 29 -12.21 -12.37 -24.82
C ALA A 29 -10.69 -12.55 -24.96
N ASN A 30 -10.20 -12.59 -26.20
CA ASN A 30 -8.76 -12.59 -26.46
C ASN A 30 -8.24 -11.16 -26.26
N HIS A 31 -7.95 -10.82 -25.01
CA HIS A 31 -7.43 -9.50 -24.66
C HIS A 31 -5.99 -9.27 -25.12
N THR A 32 -5.68 -8.04 -25.49
CA THR A 32 -4.32 -7.61 -25.93
C THR A 32 -3.60 -6.79 -24.86
N VAL A 33 -2.28 -6.64 -25.00
CA VAL A 33 -1.49 -5.76 -24.11
C VAL A 33 -1.87 -4.30 -24.32
N GLU A 34 -2.18 -3.91 -25.55
CA GLU A 34 -2.63 -2.58 -25.94
C GLU A 34 -3.97 -2.23 -25.27
N GLU A 35 -4.89 -3.20 -25.18
CA GLU A 35 -6.13 -3.03 -24.42
C GLU A 35 -5.87 -2.79 -22.94
N ALA A 36 -4.93 -3.53 -22.33
CA ALA A 36 -4.57 -3.33 -20.94
C ALA A 36 -3.99 -1.94 -20.69
N TYR A 37 -3.09 -1.47 -21.57
CA TYR A 37 -2.53 -0.12 -21.52
C TYR A 37 -3.62 0.95 -21.62
N LYS A 38 -4.60 0.75 -22.51
CA LYS A 38 -5.74 1.66 -22.63
C LYS A 38 -6.59 1.71 -21.37
N VAL A 39 -6.88 0.57 -20.74
CA VAL A 39 -7.63 0.51 -19.48
C VAL A 39 -6.89 1.21 -18.34
N LEU A 40 -5.57 1.07 -18.29
CA LEU A 40 -4.70 1.73 -17.31
C LEU A 40 -4.42 3.20 -17.64
N GLY A 41 -4.72 3.65 -18.86
CA GLY A 41 -4.37 4.98 -19.36
C GLY A 41 -2.86 5.24 -19.34
N ILE A 42 -2.09 4.24 -19.73
CA ILE A 42 -0.63 4.32 -19.86
C ILE A 42 -0.21 4.04 -21.30
N SER A 43 0.92 4.61 -21.71
CA SER A 43 1.53 4.31 -23.01
C SER A 43 3.05 4.22 -22.88
N PRO A 44 3.72 3.30 -23.61
CA PRO A 44 5.16 3.12 -23.53
C PRO A 44 5.88 4.23 -24.29
N ASN A 45 6.92 4.78 -23.67
CA ASN A 45 7.86 5.69 -24.32
C ASN A 45 9.03 4.91 -24.96
N PRO A 46 9.70 5.47 -25.98
CA PRO A 46 10.85 4.82 -26.63
C PRO A 46 12.03 4.51 -25.70
N ASP A 47 12.16 5.22 -24.58
CA ASP A 47 13.21 5.02 -23.58
C ASP A 47 12.88 3.92 -22.55
N GLY A 48 11.72 3.27 -22.68
CA GLY A 48 11.24 2.22 -21.79
C GLY A 48 10.46 2.73 -20.56
N SER A 49 10.30 4.05 -20.40
CA SER A 49 9.40 4.63 -19.39
C SER A 49 7.93 4.60 -19.83
N LEU A 50 7.01 4.98 -18.93
CA LEU A 50 5.58 5.11 -19.26
C LEU A 50 5.12 6.56 -19.21
N ALA A 51 4.40 6.99 -20.25
CA ALA A 51 3.47 8.10 -20.13
C ALA A 51 2.23 7.62 -19.37
N ARG A 52 1.84 8.36 -18.33
CA ARG A 52 0.64 8.10 -17.52
C ARG A 52 -0.37 9.20 -17.86
N GLU A 53 -1.29 8.89 -18.77
CA GLU A 53 -2.12 9.88 -19.48
C GLU A 53 -3.33 10.32 -18.65
N ILE A 54 -3.80 9.45 -17.76
CA ILE A 54 -4.93 9.74 -16.89
C ILE A 54 -4.51 10.71 -15.79
N ARG A 55 -5.19 11.87 -15.73
CA ARG A 55 -5.03 12.83 -14.64
C ARG A 55 -5.71 12.32 -13.38
N ILE A 56 -4.91 11.79 -12.47
CA ILE A 56 -5.35 11.40 -11.14
C ILE A 56 -5.37 12.64 -10.23
N PRO A 57 -6.45 12.90 -9.48
CA PRO A 57 -6.48 14.02 -8.53
C PRO A 57 -5.40 13.89 -7.44
N MET A 58 -4.63 14.97 -7.26
CA MET A 58 -3.56 15.08 -6.28
C MET A 58 -3.92 16.14 -5.24
N VAL A 59 -3.41 15.99 -4.02
CA VAL A 59 -3.69 16.90 -2.89
C VAL A 59 -2.41 17.55 -2.40
N ASN A 60 -2.45 18.86 -2.18
CA ASN A 60 -1.34 19.57 -1.53
C ASN A 60 -1.32 19.29 -0.03
N ALA A 61 -0.13 19.24 0.56
CA ALA A 61 0.00 19.14 2.00
C ALA A 61 -0.67 20.31 2.73
N THR A 62 -1.25 20.04 3.90
CA THR A 62 -1.93 21.04 4.74
C THR A 62 -1.27 21.05 6.14
N PRO A 63 -0.14 21.76 6.32
CA PRO A 63 0.65 21.70 7.55
C PRO A 63 0.03 22.49 8.71
N TYR A 64 -0.85 23.43 8.41
CA TYR A 64 -1.61 24.26 9.37
C TYR A 64 -3.00 24.57 8.82
N ILE A 65 -3.93 24.97 9.70
CA ILE A 65 -5.25 25.44 9.28
C ILE A 65 -5.07 26.80 8.61
N VAL A 66 -5.28 26.85 7.29
CA VAL A 66 -5.09 28.08 6.50
C VAL A 66 -6.36 28.92 6.44
N ASP A 67 -7.53 28.28 6.39
CA ASP A 67 -8.80 28.94 6.11
C ASP A 67 -9.91 28.38 7.02
N PRO A 68 -10.40 29.15 8.00
CA PRO A 68 -11.44 28.72 8.92
C PRO A 68 -12.83 28.61 8.27
N THR A 69 -12.99 29.10 7.03
CA THR A 69 -14.26 28.98 6.27
C THR A 69 -14.38 27.66 5.53
N LYS A 70 -13.28 26.92 5.37
CA LYS A 70 -13.26 25.57 4.79
C LYS A 70 -13.52 24.51 5.87
N PRO A 71 -14.06 23.34 5.48
CA PRO A 71 -14.16 22.21 6.39
C PRO A 71 -12.81 21.94 7.04
N THR A 72 -12.79 21.91 8.36
CA THR A 72 -11.58 21.64 9.12
C THR A 72 -11.10 20.22 8.83
N PRO A 73 -9.83 20.02 8.44
CA PRO A 73 -9.33 18.68 8.12
C PRO A 73 -9.23 17.84 9.40
N VAL A 74 -9.42 16.52 9.29
CA VAL A 74 -9.31 15.60 10.44
C VAL A 74 -7.85 15.38 10.87
N ALA A 75 -6.92 15.61 9.94
CA ALA A 75 -5.47 15.52 10.15
C ALA A 75 -4.73 16.67 9.43
N LEU A 76 -3.55 17.00 9.91
CA LEU A 76 -2.60 17.89 9.23
C LEU A 76 -1.59 17.05 8.46
N SER A 77 -1.08 17.56 7.35
CA SER A 77 -0.09 16.87 6.53
C SER A 77 1.07 17.77 6.09
N LYS A 78 2.25 17.19 5.93
CA LYS A 78 3.44 17.88 5.38
C LYS A 78 4.34 16.92 4.63
N ASP A 79 5.05 17.44 3.63
CA ASP A 79 5.98 16.66 2.83
C ASP A 79 7.39 16.71 3.43
N ILE A 80 8.06 15.57 3.40
CA ILE A 80 9.46 15.38 3.78
C ILE A 80 10.23 15.11 2.50
N SER A 81 11.06 16.07 2.11
CA SER A 81 11.89 16.00 0.92
C SER A 81 12.95 14.91 1.02
N ALA A 82 13.32 14.34 -0.12
CA ALA A 82 14.30 13.28 -0.22
C ALA A 82 15.67 13.58 0.40
N HIS A 83 16.11 14.85 0.41
CA HIS A 83 17.35 15.24 1.09
C HIS A 83 17.35 14.93 2.59
N HIS A 84 16.19 14.92 3.24
CA HIS A 84 16.06 14.52 4.65
C HIS A 84 16.08 13.00 4.86
N LEU A 85 16.10 12.21 3.77
CA LEU A 85 16.27 10.77 3.78
C LEU A 85 17.70 10.32 3.45
N TYR A 86 18.60 11.25 3.11
CA TYR A 86 20.03 10.95 2.96
C TYR A 86 20.65 10.48 4.28
N PRO A 87 21.58 9.51 4.30
CA PRO A 87 22.18 8.79 3.17
C PRO A 87 21.39 7.57 2.65
N PHE A 88 20.16 7.35 3.13
CA PHE A 88 19.41 6.12 2.86
C PHE A 88 18.68 6.14 1.52
N ASN A 89 18.22 7.31 1.10
CA ASN A 89 17.56 7.51 -0.20
C ASN A 89 17.53 9.00 -0.55
N ASP A 90 18.03 9.40 -1.71
CA ASP A 90 17.99 10.80 -2.18
C ASP A 90 16.89 11.05 -3.23
N LYS A 91 16.05 10.04 -3.51
CA LYS A 91 14.98 10.09 -4.52
C LYS A 91 13.58 9.92 -3.94
N ALA A 92 13.43 9.19 -2.84
CA ALA A 92 12.14 8.98 -2.20
C ALA A 92 11.69 10.22 -1.44
N CYS A 93 10.40 10.53 -1.50
CA CYS A 93 9.77 11.54 -0.65
C CYS A 93 8.79 10.85 0.29
N MET A 94 8.32 11.54 1.32
CA MET A 94 7.25 11.01 2.17
C MET A 94 6.29 12.12 2.54
N ARG A 95 5.03 11.77 2.79
CA ARG A 95 4.05 12.65 3.42
C ARG A 95 3.77 12.19 4.83
N LEU A 96 3.98 13.09 5.78
CA LEU A 96 3.59 12.89 7.17
C LEU A 96 2.16 13.36 7.38
N PHE A 97 1.44 12.61 8.20
CA PHE A 97 0.12 12.95 8.71
C PHE A 97 0.12 12.90 10.22
N ARG A 98 -0.53 13.87 10.85
CA ARG A 98 -0.78 13.92 12.28
C ARG A 98 -2.25 14.19 12.53
N PRO A 99 -2.92 13.54 13.50
CA PRO A 99 -4.25 13.96 13.91
C PRO A 99 -4.29 15.45 14.22
N LEU A 100 -5.39 16.11 13.85
CA LEU A 100 -5.55 17.53 14.13
C LEU A 100 -5.53 17.77 15.65
N LYS A 101 -6.23 16.90 16.39
CA LYS A 101 -6.32 16.86 17.85
C LYS A 101 -5.55 15.64 18.37
N PRO A 102 -4.20 15.68 18.41
CA PRO A 102 -3.43 14.58 18.97
C PRO A 102 -3.73 14.43 20.47
N PRO A 103 -3.49 13.25 21.06
CA PRO A 103 -3.57 13.06 22.51
C PRO A 103 -2.70 14.05 23.30
N PRO A 104 -2.92 14.19 24.62
CA PRO A 104 -2.13 15.07 25.48
C PRO A 104 -0.63 14.80 25.34
N MET A 105 0.20 15.82 25.58
CA MET A 105 1.65 15.79 25.24
C MET A 105 2.46 14.68 25.94
N ASN A 106 1.95 14.12 27.03
CA ASN A 106 2.57 13.00 27.75
C ASN A 106 2.20 11.62 27.16
N THR A 107 1.30 11.57 26.19
CA THR A 107 0.84 10.34 25.54
C THR A 107 1.40 10.26 24.13
N LYS A 108 2.37 9.36 23.92
CA LYS A 108 2.88 9.05 22.57
C LYS A 108 1.89 8.13 21.85
N ILE A 109 1.83 8.29 20.53
CA ILE A 109 0.94 7.55 19.63
C ILE A 109 1.74 6.71 18.64
N PRO A 110 1.21 5.57 18.18
CA PRO A 110 1.89 4.71 17.22
C PRO A 110 2.37 5.44 15.96
N LEU A 111 3.44 4.91 15.36
CA LEU A 111 3.91 5.34 14.05
C LEU A 111 3.50 4.30 13.01
N ILE A 112 2.76 4.70 11.99
CA ILE A 112 2.36 3.83 10.88
C ILE A 112 3.14 4.28 9.65
N ILE A 113 3.96 3.40 9.07
CA ILE A 113 4.55 3.62 7.76
C ILE A 113 3.59 3.01 6.74
N TYR A 114 2.99 3.86 5.92
CA TYR A 114 1.99 3.49 4.93
C TYR A 114 2.58 3.39 3.52
N LEU A 115 2.25 2.31 2.83
CA LEU A 115 2.62 2.03 1.45
C LEU A 115 1.33 1.97 0.63
N HIS A 116 1.18 2.90 -0.33
CA HIS A 116 -0.03 2.96 -1.15
C HIS A 116 -0.14 1.80 -2.14
N GLY A 117 -1.33 1.60 -2.70
CA GLY A 117 -1.57 0.65 -3.79
C GLY A 117 -1.27 1.25 -5.16
N GLY A 118 -1.60 0.52 -6.24
CA GLY A 118 -1.29 0.94 -7.62
C GLY A 118 -0.34 0.01 -8.34
N ASP A 119 -0.29 -1.25 -7.90
CA ASP A 119 0.38 -2.35 -8.61
C ASP A 119 1.82 -2.03 -9.04
N PHE A 120 2.54 -1.28 -8.20
CA PHE A 120 3.90 -0.77 -8.40
C PHE A 120 4.07 0.23 -9.56
N VAL A 121 3.05 0.49 -10.37
CA VAL A 121 3.14 1.26 -11.62
C VAL A 121 2.46 2.62 -11.51
N LEU A 122 1.44 2.77 -10.64
CA LEU A 122 0.57 3.93 -10.56
C LEU A 122 0.51 4.54 -9.16
N PHE A 123 -0.07 5.75 -9.12
CA PHE A 123 -0.37 6.56 -7.94
C PHE A 123 0.84 7.15 -7.21
N SER A 124 0.54 7.82 -6.10
CA SER A 124 1.46 8.62 -5.28
C SER A 124 0.91 8.71 -3.86
N ALA A 125 1.74 8.95 -2.87
CA ALA A 125 1.35 9.33 -1.51
C ALA A 125 0.48 10.59 -1.45
N THR A 126 0.49 11.39 -2.52
CA THR A 126 -0.31 12.62 -2.66
C THR A 126 -1.60 12.44 -3.46
N THR A 127 -1.83 11.25 -4.05
CA THR A 127 -3.08 10.90 -4.71
C THR A 127 -4.25 11.03 -3.74
N LEU A 128 -5.35 11.65 -4.16
CA LEU A 128 -6.49 12.03 -3.32
C LEU A 128 -7.01 10.89 -2.44
N VAL A 129 -7.21 9.68 -3.00
CA VAL A 129 -7.74 8.56 -2.22
C VAL A 129 -6.79 8.09 -1.12
N PHE A 130 -5.49 7.99 -1.42
CA PHE A 130 -4.49 7.58 -0.43
C PHE A 130 -4.21 8.68 0.59
N HIS A 131 -4.26 9.94 0.17
CA HIS A 131 -4.20 11.09 1.08
C HIS A 131 -5.37 11.08 2.07
N ASN A 132 -6.59 10.88 1.59
CA ASN A 132 -7.78 10.81 2.44
C ASN A 132 -7.74 9.60 3.37
N PHE A 133 -7.31 8.43 2.86
CA PHE A 133 -7.09 7.26 3.69
C PHE A 133 -6.09 7.53 4.82
N CYS A 134 -4.96 8.17 4.53
CA CYS A 134 -3.97 8.52 5.57
C CYS A 134 -4.51 9.54 6.58
N ASN A 135 -5.29 10.53 6.13
CA ASN A 135 -5.97 11.48 7.03
C ASN A 135 -6.90 10.76 8.00
N ASP A 136 -7.72 9.84 7.48
CA ASP A 136 -8.68 9.07 8.25
C ASP A 136 -7.97 8.15 9.25
N ILE A 137 -6.94 7.43 8.82
CA ILE A 137 -6.11 6.59 9.70
C ILE A 137 -5.54 7.44 10.83
N ALA A 138 -4.86 8.55 10.52
CA ALA A 138 -4.22 9.40 11.54
C ALA A 138 -5.22 9.93 12.58
N SER A 139 -6.48 10.15 12.19
CA SER A 139 -7.53 10.64 13.07
C SER A 139 -8.24 9.54 13.86
N GLN A 140 -8.63 8.44 13.22
CA GLN A 140 -9.47 7.40 13.80
C GLN A 140 -8.67 6.39 14.62
N ILE A 141 -7.42 6.16 14.22
CA ILE A 141 -6.40 5.46 14.98
C ILE A 141 -5.38 6.55 15.32
N PRO A 142 -5.49 7.23 16.48
CA PRO A 142 -4.59 8.33 16.83
C PRO A 142 -3.13 7.89 16.67
N ALA A 143 -2.52 8.24 15.54
CA ALA A 143 -1.22 7.75 15.08
C ALA A 143 -0.57 8.79 14.18
N ILE A 144 0.76 8.79 14.14
CA ILE A 144 1.49 9.48 13.07
C ILE A 144 1.56 8.54 11.88
N VAL A 145 1.13 8.99 10.70
CA VAL A 145 1.25 8.20 9.46
C VAL A 145 2.36 8.78 8.60
N VAL A 146 3.25 7.92 8.12
CA VAL A 146 4.33 8.23 7.16
C VAL A 146 3.96 7.54 5.86
N SER A 147 3.32 8.25 4.93
CA SER A 147 2.98 7.72 3.61
C SER A 147 4.19 7.86 2.67
N VAL A 148 4.70 6.74 2.18
CA VAL A 148 5.94 6.69 1.39
C VAL A 148 5.65 6.93 -0.09
N GLU A 149 6.35 7.90 -0.70
CA GLU A 149 6.40 8.09 -2.15
C GLU A 149 7.51 7.19 -2.72
N TYR A 150 7.17 5.93 -2.96
CA TYR A 150 8.12 4.96 -3.51
C TYR A 150 8.21 5.08 -5.04
N ARG A 151 9.35 4.69 -5.60
CA ARG A 151 9.58 4.72 -7.05
C ARG A 151 8.70 3.69 -7.77
N LEU A 152 8.18 4.11 -8.93
CA LEU A 152 7.28 3.30 -9.74
C LEU A 152 8.01 2.55 -10.86
N ALA A 153 7.44 1.41 -11.23
CA ALA A 153 7.83 0.63 -12.39
C ALA A 153 7.11 1.15 -13.66
N PRO A 154 7.66 0.90 -14.86
CA PRO A 154 8.88 0.13 -15.18
C PRO A 154 10.18 0.93 -15.05
N GLU A 155 10.13 2.24 -14.82
CA GLU A 155 11.32 3.10 -14.67
C GLU A 155 12.22 2.60 -13.53
N HIS A 156 11.59 2.09 -12.47
CA HIS A 156 12.22 1.48 -11.32
C HIS A 156 11.51 0.17 -10.95
N ARG A 157 11.76 -0.88 -11.75
CA ARG A 157 11.30 -2.25 -11.46
C ARG A 157 11.69 -2.71 -10.05
N LEU A 158 10.93 -3.68 -9.54
CA LEU A 158 11.24 -4.34 -8.28
C LEU A 158 12.67 -4.90 -8.32
N PRO A 159 13.48 -4.73 -7.26
CA PRO A 159 13.07 -4.41 -5.89
C PRO A 159 13.06 -2.93 -5.47
N ALA A 160 13.09 -1.95 -6.40
CA ALA A 160 13.28 -0.54 -6.04
C ALA A 160 12.29 -0.02 -4.98
N ALA A 161 11.00 -0.35 -5.09
CA ALA A 161 9.99 0.06 -4.12
C ALA A 161 10.24 -0.55 -2.71
N TYR A 162 10.84 -1.73 -2.62
CA TYR A 162 11.23 -2.35 -1.35
C TYR A 162 12.42 -1.63 -0.72
N ASP A 163 13.37 -1.15 -1.54
CA ASP A 163 14.50 -0.33 -1.09
C ASP A 163 14.01 1.02 -0.54
N ASP A 164 12.99 1.62 -1.17
CA ASP A 164 12.40 2.87 -0.72
C ASP A 164 11.63 2.69 0.61
N ALA A 165 10.90 1.58 0.76
CA ALA A 165 10.20 1.27 1.99
C ALA A 165 11.15 1.01 3.18
N ILE A 166 12.27 0.30 2.97
CA ILE A 166 13.26 0.10 4.04
C ILE A 166 13.99 1.41 4.37
N ALA A 167 14.22 2.30 3.40
CA ALA A 167 14.76 3.63 3.65
C ALA A 167 13.84 4.45 4.57
N ALA A 168 12.51 4.35 4.42
CA ALA A 168 11.55 4.99 5.33
C ALA A 168 11.64 4.42 6.76
N VAL A 169 11.88 3.11 6.91
CA VAL A 169 12.12 2.47 8.21
C VAL A 169 13.41 2.99 8.86
N PHE A 170 14.50 3.09 8.10
CA PHE A 170 15.75 3.67 8.60
C PHE A 170 15.60 5.15 8.95
N TRP A 171 14.88 5.91 8.15
CA TRP A 171 14.55 7.28 8.49
C TRP A 171 13.83 7.36 9.84
N ALA A 172 12.80 6.54 10.07
CA ALA A 172 12.11 6.49 11.36
C ALA A 172 13.06 6.16 12.52
N LYS A 173 14.00 5.22 12.34
CA LYS A 173 15.07 4.93 13.30
C LYS A 173 15.92 6.17 13.61
N HIS A 174 16.34 6.92 12.60
CA HIS A 174 17.14 8.13 12.80
C HIS A 174 16.37 9.26 13.48
N GLN A 175 15.08 9.39 13.20
CA GLN A 175 14.18 10.30 13.92
C GLN A 175 14.09 9.93 15.41
N ALA A 176 14.03 8.63 15.72
CA ALA A 176 14.04 8.14 17.10
C ALA A 176 15.36 8.48 17.81
N LEU A 177 16.50 8.25 17.14
CA LEU A 177 17.83 8.57 17.67
C LEU A 177 18.11 10.07 17.75
N GLY A 178 17.46 10.88 16.90
CA GLY A 178 17.75 12.31 16.75
C GLY A 178 19.08 12.60 16.05
N THR A 179 19.64 11.64 15.30
CA THR A 179 20.98 11.72 14.70
C THR A 179 21.12 12.89 13.71
N TYR A 180 20.06 13.23 12.99
CA TYR A 180 20.04 14.29 11.96
C TYR A 180 19.03 15.39 12.28
N GLY A 181 18.77 15.62 13.57
CA GLY A 181 17.63 16.39 14.03
C GLY A 181 16.37 15.53 14.11
N ARG A 182 15.31 16.09 14.69
CA ARG A 182 14.01 15.42 14.80
C ARG A 182 12.92 16.27 14.18
N ASP A 183 12.06 15.63 13.41
CA ASP A 183 10.84 16.28 12.97
C ASP A 183 9.98 16.65 14.19
N PRO A 184 9.48 17.90 14.30
CA PRO A 184 8.73 18.33 15.48
C PRO A 184 7.48 17.49 15.77
N TRP A 185 6.81 16.93 14.75
CA TRP A 185 5.63 16.11 14.95
C TRP A 185 6.03 14.75 15.51
N LEU A 186 7.06 14.11 14.96
CA LEU A 186 7.54 12.83 15.45
C LEU A 186 8.13 12.97 16.86
N ASN A 187 8.98 13.98 17.10
CA ASN A 187 9.57 14.23 18.41
C ASN A 187 8.51 14.42 19.49
N LYS A 188 7.42 15.12 19.16
CA LYS A 188 6.36 15.45 20.11
C LYS A 188 5.37 14.31 20.31
N TYR A 189 5.02 13.55 19.27
CA TYR A 189 3.88 12.63 19.33
C TYR A 189 4.22 11.15 19.06
N ALA A 190 5.26 10.82 18.30
CA ALA A 190 5.47 9.43 17.89
C ALA A 190 6.04 8.54 19.02
N ASP A 191 5.47 7.34 19.16
CA ASP A 191 6.02 6.23 19.91
C ASP A 191 6.81 5.32 18.96
N PHE A 192 8.13 5.46 18.98
CA PHE A 192 9.03 4.68 18.15
C PHE A 192 9.12 3.20 18.56
N THR A 193 8.60 2.82 19.72
CA THR A 193 8.50 1.41 20.14
C THR A 193 7.23 0.73 19.64
N ARG A 194 6.33 1.48 18.99
CA ARG A 194 5.08 1.00 18.39
C ARG A 194 5.00 1.41 16.93
N VAL A 195 5.86 0.82 16.10
CA VAL A 195 5.87 1.03 14.65
C VAL A 195 5.08 -0.06 13.94
N PHE A 196 4.25 0.30 12.97
CA PHE A 196 3.51 -0.63 12.13
C PHE A 196 3.77 -0.35 10.65
N LEU A 197 3.91 -1.40 9.85
CA LEU A 197 3.90 -1.27 8.39
C LEU A 197 2.49 -1.58 7.89
N LEU A 198 1.86 -0.62 7.23
CA LEU A 198 0.52 -0.77 6.66
C LEU A 198 0.63 -0.63 5.14
N GLY A 199 0.00 -1.53 4.40
CA GLY A 199 -0.04 -1.43 2.96
C GLY A 199 -1.34 -1.95 2.36
N SER A 200 -1.77 -1.31 1.26
CA SER A 200 -2.93 -1.73 0.47
C SER A 200 -2.48 -2.23 -0.90
N ALA A 201 -3.03 -3.33 -1.41
CA ALA A 201 -2.65 -3.89 -2.72
C ALA A 201 -1.13 -4.13 -2.81
N SER A 202 -0.45 -3.57 -3.81
CA SER A 202 1.02 -3.60 -3.95
C SER A 202 1.74 -3.03 -2.74
N GLY A 203 1.16 -2.04 -2.04
CA GLY A 203 1.67 -1.57 -0.77
C GLY A 203 1.72 -2.67 0.31
N GLY A 204 0.76 -3.59 0.31
CA GLY A 204 0.76 -4.75 1.22
C GLY A 204 1.90 -5.74 0.90
N ASN A 205 2.18 -5.93 -0.39
CA ASN A 205 3.34 -6.68 -0.86
C ASN A 205 4.65 -6.00 -0.43
N ILE A 206 4.76 -4.67 -0.64
CA ILE A 206 5.93 -3.87 -0.23
C ILE A 206 6.13 -3.98 1.29
N ALA A 207 5.07 -3.85 2.09
CA ALA A 207 5.15 -3.96 3.55
C ALA A 207 5.70 -5.32 4.00
N TYR A 208 5.25 -6.42 3.37
CA TYR A 208 5.76 -7.77 3.64
C TYR A 208 7.26 -7.89 3.32
N HIS A 209 7.68 -7.52 2.11
CA HIS A 209 9.09 -7.64 1.70
C HIS A 209 10.01 -6.68 2.46
N ALA A 210 9.55 -5.45 2.77
CA ALA A 210 10.28 -4.50 3.58
C ALA A 210 10.50 -5.03 5.01
N ALA A 211 9.48 -5.62 5.63
CA ALA A 211 9.60 -6.24 6.95
C ALA A 211 10.61 -7.38 6.96
N LEU A 212 10.57 -8.27 5.96
CA LEU A 212 11.54 -9.35 5.82
C LEU A 212 12.97 -8.83 5.73
N ARG A 213 13.20 -7.78 4.93
CA ARG A 213 14.52 -7.14 4.80
C ARG A 213 14.94 -6.45 6.10
N ALA A 214 14.00 -5.85 6.81
CA ALA A 214 14.26 -5.16 8.07
C ALA A 214 14.84 -6.10 9.15
N LEU A 215 14.55 -7.41 9.09
CA LEU A 215 15.10 -8.43 9.98
C LEU A 215 16.62 -8.65 9.84
N ASP A 216 17.23 -8.16 8.76
CA ASP A 216 18.68 -8.25 8.53
C ASP A 216 19.45 -7.12 9.23
N PHE A 217 18.74 -6.18 9.87
CA PHE A 217 19.33 -4.99 10.47
C PHE A 217 18.95 -4.84 11.95
N ASP A 218 19.83 -4.22 12.73
CA ASP A 218 19.48 -3.71 14.06
C ASP A 218 18.73 -2.39 13.91
N LEU A 219 17.44 -2.41 14.22
CA LEU A 219 16.57 -1.24 14.08
C LEU A 219 16.45 -0.42 15.37
N ARG A 220 17.09 -0.81 16.48
CA ARG A 220 16.93 -0.09 17.75
C ARG A 220 17.23 1.41 17.61
N PRO A 221 16.42 2.28 18.25
CA PRO A 221 15.42 1.95 19.27
C PRO A 221 14.02 1.63 18.73
N ILE A 222 13.81 1.65 17.39
CA ILE A 222 12.48 1.37 16.86
C ILE A 222 12.10 -0.11 16.99
N GLN A 223 10.82 -0.39 17.17
CA GLN A 223 10.28 -1.76 17.17
C GLN A 223 9.09 -1.83 16.22
N ILE A 224 9.21 -2.65 15.16
CA ILE A 224 8.09 -2.98 14.28
C ILE A 224 7.23 -4.01 15.01
N LYS A 225 6.05 -3.58 15.46
CA LYS A 225 5.12 -4.38 16.27
C LYS A 225 4.18 -5.22 15.43
N GLY A 226 3.86 -4.79 14.21
CA GLY A 226 3.05 -5.61 13.31
C GLY A 226 3.02 -5.13 11.87
N LEU A 227 2.58 -6.04 11.00
CA LEU A 227 2.34 -5.80 9.58
C LEU A 227 0.85 -5.86 9.31
N ILE A 228 0.33 -4.89 8.57
CA ILE A 228 -1.06 -4.84 8.17
C ILE A 228 -1.13 -4.80 6.65
N MET A 229 -1.71 -5.85 6.08
CA MET A 229 -1.80 -6.07 4.65
C MET A 229 -3.27 -6.09 4.24
N ASN A 230 -3.75 -4.97 3.68
CA ASN A 230 -5.09 -4.87 3.10
C ASN A 230 -5.04 -5.30 1.63
N GLN A 231 -5.71 -6.40 1.30
CA GLN A 231 -5.79 -6.99 -0.03
C GLN A 231 -4.41 -7.09 -0.70
N PRO A 232 -3.41 -7.74 -0.06
CA PRO A 232 -2.04 -7.69 -0.55
C PRO A 232 -1.90 -8.28 -1.94
N TYR A 233 -1.17 -7.58 -2.81
CA TYR A 233 -1.01 -7.91 -4.21
C TYR A 233 0.09 -8.96 -4.42
N PHE A 234 -0.35 -10.22 -4.52
CA PHE A 234 0.49 -11.37 -4.83
C PHE A 234 -0.04 -12.09 -6.06
N GLY A 235 0.83 -12.84 -6.73
CA GLY A 235 0.57 -13.51 -7.99
C GLY A 235 1.24 -14.89 -8.08
N GLY A 236 1.33 -15.37 -9.30
CA GLY A 236 1.91 -16.65 -9.68
C GLY A 236 1.54 -17.00 -11.12
N ILE A 237 2.28 -17.91 -11.75
CA ILE A 237 1.96 -18.35 -13.12
C ILE A 237 0.66 -19.15 -13.11
N LYS A 238 0.56 -20.12 -12.20
CA LYS A 238 -0.65 -20.92 -12.04
C LYS A 238 -1.74 -20.08 -11.40
N ARG A 239 -2.92 -20.03 -12.04
CA ARG A 239 -4.08 -19.31 -11.54
C ARG A 239 -4.72 -19.99 -10.34
N THR A 240 -5.21 -19.18 -9.40
CA THR A 240 -6.05 -19.64 -8.28
C THR A 240 -7.51 -19.81 -8.69
N LYS A 241 -8.35 -20.31 -7.79
CA LYS A 241 -9.78 -20.49 -8.09
C LYS A 241 -10.48 -19.13 -8.15
N SER A 242 -10.14 -18.20 -7.26
CA SER A 242 -10.66 -16.83 -7.27
C SER A 242 -10.30 -16.08 -8.55
N GLU A 243 -9.04 -16.19 -9.01
CA GLU A 243 -8.60 -15.59 -10.28
C GLU A 243 -9.41 -16.14 -11.46
N LEU A 244 -9.60 -17.46 -11.55
CA LEU A 244 -10.39 -18.08 -12.62
C LEU A 244 -11.89 -17.80 -12.52
N ARG A 245 -12.41 -17.56 -11.32
CA ARG A 245 -13.82 -17.17 -11.11
C ARG A 245 -14.07 -15.73 -11.56
N LEU A 246 -13.06 -14.87 -11.45
CA LEU A 246 -13.15 -13.42 -11.64
C LEU A 246 -12.18 -12.96 -12.76
N ILE A 247 -12.15 -13.68 -13.88
CA ILE A 247 -11.20 -13.43 -14.99
C ILE A 247 -11.36 -12.02 -15.55
N GLU A 248 -12.62 -11.61 -15.77
CA GLU A 248 -13.04 -10.31 -16.30
C GLU A 248 -13.49 -9.36 -15.18
N ASP A 249 -12.87 -9.46 -14.00
CA ASP A 249 -13.20 -8.57 -12.89
C ASP A 249 -13.08 -7.10 -13.29
N PRO A 250 -14.06 -6.24 -12.97
CA PRO A 250 -14.02 -4.84 -13.39
C PRO A 250 -12.94 -4.00 -12.70
N TYR A 251 -12.32 -4.50 -11.62
CA TYR A 251 -11.29 -3.79 -10.85
C TYR A 251 -9.89 -4.39 -11.10
N VAL A 252 -9.78 -5.73 -11.15
CA VAL A 252 -8.52 -6.45 -11.37
C VAL A 252 -8.69 -7.51 -12.47
N PRO A 253 -8.99 -7.10 -13.72
CA PRO A 253 -9.10 -8.07 -14.81
C PRO A 253 -7.75 -8.70 -15.08
N LEU A 254 -7.71 -10.01 -15.31
CA LEU A 254 -6.45 -10.76 -15.28
C LEU A 254 -5.47 -10.37 -16.40
N TYR A 255 -5.95 -9.94 -17.57
CA TYR A 255 -5.07 -9.49 -18.64
C TYR A 255 -4.35 -8.19 -18.28
N VAL A 256 -5.00 -7.28 -17.56
CA VAL A 256 -4.38 -6.05 -17.01
C VAL A 256 -3.40 -6.41 -15.90
N ASN A 257 -3.81 -7.30 -15.00
CA ASN A 257 -2.97 -7.79 -13.91
C ASN A 257 -1.65 -8.40 -14.43
N ASP A 258 -1.69 -9.17 -15.52
CA ASP A 258 -0.51 -9.76 -16.14
C ASP A 258 0.46 -8.71 -16.70
N VAL A 259 -0.08 -7.66 -17.32
CA VAL A 259 0.72 -6.53 -17.83
C VAL A 259 1.36 -5.76 -16.68
N LEU A 260 0.63 -5.50 -15.59
CA LEU A 260 1.17 -4.82 -14.40
C LEU A 260 2.33 -5.61 -13.77
N TRP A 261 2.19 -6.93 -13.60
CA TRP A 261 3.30 -7.78 -13.15
C TRP A 261 4.49 -7.74 -14.12
N THR A 262 4.24 -7.75 -15.43
CA THR A 262 5.30 -7.67 -16.45
C THR A 262 6.03 -6.33 -16.39
N LEU A 263 5.35 -5.23 -16.09
CA LEU A 263 5.96 -3.91 -15.90
C LEU A 263 6.76 -3.84 -14.59
N ALA A 264 6.26 -4.46 -13.52
CA ALA A 264 6.84 -4.37 -12.18
C ALA A 264 8.06 -5.27 -11.95
N LEU A 265 8.06 -6.49 -12.49
CA LEU A 265 9.10 -7.49 -12.22
C LEU A 265 10.40 -7.19 -12.98
N PRO A 266 11.55 -7.75 -12.54
CA PRO A 266 12.76 -7.79 -13.36
C PRO A 266 12.49 -8.39 -14.75
N LEU A 267 13.15 -7.89 -15.79
CA LEU A 267 12.86 -8.28 -17.19
C LEU A 267 13.00 -9.79 -17.47
N SER A 268 13.86 -10.50 -16.75
CA SER A 268 14.07 -11.95 -16.90
C SER A 268 13.15 -12.79 -16.01
N ALA A 269 12.32 -12.18 -15.18
CA ALA A 269 11.49 -12.86 -14.21
C ALA A 269 10.08 -13.13 -14.75
N ASN A 270 9.48 -14.20 -14.23
CA ASN A 270 8.05 -14.46 -14.37
C ASN A 270 7.38 -14.32 -13.00
N ARG A 271 6.06 -14.52 -12.95
CA ARG A 271 5.27 -14.33 -11.73
C ARG A 271 5.48 -15.37 -10.64
N ASP A 272 6.27 -16.41 -10.87
CA ASP A 272 6.68 -17.32 -9.79
C ASP A 272 7.98 -16.87 -9.10
N ILE A 273 8.55 -15.71 -9.45
CA ILE A 273 9.60 -15.11 -8.61
C ILE A 273 9.05 -14.70 -7.24
N GLU A 274 9.91 -14.69 -6.21
CA GLU A 274 9.55 -14.44 -4.81
C GLU A 274 8.80 -13.11 -4.56
N PHE A 275 9.01 -12.10 -5.40
CA PHE A 275 8.35 -10.80 -5.30
C PHE A 275 6.85 -10.86 -5.63
N SER A 276 6.46 -11.79 -6.51
CA SER A 276 5.06 -11.99 -6.89
C SER A 276 4.46 -13.19 -6.15
N ASN A 277 5.19 -14.29 -6.04
CA ASN A 277 4.73 -15.51 -5.40
C ASN A 277 5.62 -15.84 -4.18
N PRO A 278 5.25 -15.43 -2.96
CA PRO A 278 6.10 -15.64 -1.77
C PRO A 278 6.31 -17.13 -1.46
N LEU A 279 5.43 -18.00 -1.94
CA LEU A 279 5.55 -19.45 -1.77
C LEU A 279 6.65 -20.10 -2.63
N SER A 280 7.13 -19.44 -3.69
CA SER A 280 8.20 -20.00 -4.52
C SER A 280 9.55 -20.05 -3.79
N SER A 281 9.75 -19.11 -2.86
CA SER A 281 10.94 -19.03 -2.01
C SER A 281 11.03 -20.18 -0.99
N ILE A 282 9.88 -20.72 -0.57
CA ILE A 282 9.79 -21.77 0.46
C ILE A 282 10.36 -23.10 -0.01
N TRP A 283 10.24 -23.40 -1.29
CA TRP A 283 10.77 -24.62 -1.87
C TRP A 283 12.26 -24.53 -2.23
N SER A 284 12.82 -23.32 -2.19
CA SER A 284 14.15 -23.04 -2.73
C SER A 284 15.26 -22.97 -1.65
N TYR A 285 14.95 -22.69 -0.38
CA TYR A 285 15.99 -22.56 0.66
C TYR A 285 15.54 -22.96 2.08
N ASN A 286 16.35 -23.80 2.73
CA ASN A 286 16.17 -24.26 4.13
C ASN A 286 16.13 -23.13 5.18
N ASN A 287 16.45 -21.87 4.85
CA ASN A 287 16.55 -20.75 5.80
C ASN A 287 15.39 -19.73 5.72
N VAL A 288 14.48 -19.85 4.75
CA VAL A 288 13.37 -18.89 4.57
C VAL A 288 12.35 -19.00 5.72
N PHE A 289 12.05 -20.22 6.18
CA PHE A 289 11.16 -20.44 7.33
C PHE A 289 11.64 -19.75 8.60
N GLY A 290 12.93 -19.87 8.92
CA GLY A 290 13.52 -19.24 10.11
C GLY A 290 13.45 -17.72 10.06
N LYS A 291 13.60 -17.13 8.87
CA LYS A 291 13.45 -15.69 8.67
C LYS A 291 12.00 -15.23 8.77
N ILE A 292 11.07 -15.91 8.10
CA ILE A 292 9.63 -15.57 8.17
C ILE A 292 9.10 -15.67 9.60
N LYS A 293 9.51 -16.70 10.36
CA LYS A 293 9.13 -16.86 11.79
C LYS A 293 9.45 -15.64 12.66
N ARG A 294 10.47 -14.86 12.30
CA ARG A 294 10.90 -13.65 13.03
C ARG A 294 10.07 -12.42 12.69
N LEU A 295 9.17 -12.49 11.71
CA LEU A 295 8.24 -11.40 11.42
C LEU A 295 7.35 -11.15 12.65
N PRO A 296 6.96 -9.88 12.88
CA PRO A 296 6.01 -9.56 13.94
C PRO A 296 4.61 -10.07 13.57
N LYS A 297 3.65 -9.88 14.48
CA LYS A 297 2.24 -10.20 14.24
C LYS A 297 1.76 -9.58 12.92
N CYS A 298 0.94 -10.31 12.18
CA CYS A 298 0.44 -9.89 10.86
C CYS A 298 -1.09 -9.81 10.87
N MET A 299 -1.65 -8.82 10.17
CA MET A 299 -3.04 -8.83 9.73
C MET A 299 -3.06 -8.95 8.21
N VAL A 300 -3.83 -9.91 7.69
CA VAL A 300 -4.14 -10.02 6.27
C VAL A 300 -5.64 -9.89 6.13
N LYS A 301 -6.08 -8.86 5.41
CA LYS A 301 -7.49 -8.62 5.15
C LYS A 301 -7.78 -8.74 3.66
N GLY A 302 -8.89 -9.39 3.29
CA GLY A 302 -9.32 -9.56 1.91
C GLY A 302 -10.85 -9.52 1.76
N ASN A 303 -11.32 -9.65 0.51
CA ASN A 303 -12.73 -9.68 0.15
C ASN A 303 -12.98 -10.86 -0.79
N SER A 304 -14.08 -11.60 -0.63
CA SER A 304 -14.34 -12.78 -1.48
C SER A 304 -14.57 -12.43 -2.96
N GLY A 305 -14.98 -11.18 -3.23
CA GLY A 305 -15.10 -10.60 -4.58
C GLY A 305 -13.80 -10.01 -5.16
N ASP A 306 -12.65 -10.17 -4.50
CA ASP A 306 -11.33 -9.80 -5.05
C ASP A 306 -10.69 -11.01 -5.75
N PRO A 307 -10.23 -10.92 -7.01
CA PRO A 307 -9.52 -12.01 -7.69
C PRO A 307 -8.30 -12.53 -6.90
N LEU A 308 -7.68 -11.68 -6.08
CA LEU A 308 -6.45 -11.99 -5.34
C LEU A 308 -6.71 -12.59 -3.94
N VAL A 309 -7.96 -12.80 -3.54
CA VAL A 309 -8.29 -13.30 -2.19
C VAL A 309 -7.62 -14.64 -1.88
N ASP A 310 -7.61 -15.60 -2.82
CA ASP A 310 -6.93 -16.89 -2.63
C ASP A 310 -5.42 -16.70 -2.42
N ARG A 311 -4.79 -15.70 -3.06
CA ARG A 311 -3.36 -15.38 -2.86
C ARG A 311 -3.10 -14.87 -1.45
N GLY A 312 -4.00 -14.04 -0.92
CA GLY A 312 -4.00 -13.61 0.47
C GLY A 312 -4.14 -14.79 1.44
N GLU A 313 -5.07 -15.70 1.20
CA GLU A 313 -5.23 -16.91 2.01
C GLU A 313 -3.99 -17.82 1.97
N MET A 314 -3.38 -17.94 0.79
CA MET A 314 -2.14 -18.69 0.59
C MET A 314 -0.99 -18.09 1.42
N LEU A 315 -0.87 -16.76 1.47
CA LEU A 315 0.08 -16.06 2.34
C LEU A 315 -0.19 -16.32 3.82
N VAL A 316 -1.45 -16.27 4.25
CA VAL A 316 -1.83 -16.53 5.66
C VAL A 316 -1.38 -17.91 6.08
N LYS A 317 -1.76 -18.95 5.31
CA LYS A 317 -1.36 -20.34 5.59
C LYS A 317 0.15 -20.51 5.65
N MET A 318 0.87 -19.78 4.81
CA MET A 318 2.33 -19.76 4.80
C MET A 318 2.91 -19.17 6.10
N LEU A 319 2.43 -17.99 6.49
CA LEU A 319 2.87 -17.28 7.70
C LEU A 319 2.60 -18.10 8.96
N GLU A 320 1.38 -18.65 9.09
CA GLU A 320 0.99 -19.52 10.20
C GLU A 320 1.86 -20.78 10.28
N LYS A 321 2.13 -21.43 9.13
CA LYS A 321 3.03 -22.59 9.07
C LYS A 321 4.46 -22.25 9.51
N CYS A 322 4.91 -21.01 9.29
CA CYS A 322 6.21 -20.53 9.79
C CYS A 322 6.16 -20.16 11.28
N GLY A 323 4.99 -20.14 11.92
CA GLY A 323 4.80 -19.79 13.33
C GLY A 323 4.62 -18.29 13.58
N VAL A 324 4.25 -17.51 12.57
CA VAL A 324 3.87 -16.10 12.73
C VAL A 324 2.42 -16.04 13.24
N GLU A 325 2.16 -15.15 14.20
CA GLU A 325 0.77 -14.86 14.62
C GLU A 325 0.05 -14.05 13.54
N VAL A 326 -1.08 -14.56 13.03
CA VAL A 326 -1.84 -13.92 11.96
C VAL A 326 -3.28 -13.68 12.37
N ILE A 327 -3.76 -12.45 12.18
CA ILE A 327 -5.19 -12.12 12.16
C ILE A 327 -5.63 -12.10 10.70
N HIS A 328 -6.45 -13.09 10.32
CA HIS A 328 -6.99 -13.21 8.97
C HIS A 328 -8.45 -12.72 8.93
N VAL A 329 -8.73 -11.75 8.07
CA VAL A 329 -10.07 -11.17 7.89
C VAL A 329 -10.48 -11.33 6.44
N VAL A 330 -11.53 -12.08 6.17
CA VAL A 330 -12.14 -12.14 4.83
C VAL A 330 -13.58 -11.67 4.94
N VAL A 331 -13.89 -10.58 4.23
CA VAL A 331 -15.26 -10.04 4.16
C VAL A 331 -15.94 -10.64 2.94
N GLU A 332 -17.15 -11.17 3.12
CA GLU A 332 -17.95 -11.72 2.03
C GLU A 332 -18.41 -10.61 1.07
N GLY A 333 -18.36 -10.87 -0.23
CA GLY A 333 -18.60 -9.88 -1.28
C GLY A 333 -17.47 -8.86 -1.39
N GLY A 334 -17.84 -7.61 -1.70
CA GLY A 334 -16.89 -6.51 -1.95
C GLY A 334 -16.07 -6.70 -3.22
N TYR A 335 -15.01 -5.89 -3.36
CA TYR A 335 -14.09 -5.92 -4.50
C TYR A 335 -12.73 -5.31 -4.11
N HIS A 336 -11.75 -5.40 -4.99
CA HIS A 336 -10.41 -4.85 -4.76
C HIS A 336 -10.44 -3.33 -4.60
N GLY A 337 -9.90 -2.81 -3.50
CA GLY A 337 -9.86 -1.38 -3.19
C GLY A 337 -11.19 -0.75 -2.75
N ILE A 338 -12.20 -1.55 -2.37
CA ILE A 338 -13.53 -1.07 -1.97
C ILE A 338 -13.50 0.00 -0.86
N GLU A 339 -12.51 -0.02 0.03
CA GLU A 339 -12.40 0.98 1.11
C GLU A 339 -12.06 2.39 0.61
N LEU A 340 -11.56 2.53 -0.61
CA LEU A 340 -11.18 3.83 -1.16
C LEU A 340 -12.40 4.66 -1.59
N ASN A 341 -13.57 4.04 -1.77
CA ASN A 341 -14.78 4.72 -2.25
C ASN A 341 -16.06 4.36 -1.48
N ASN A 342 -16.03 3.32 -0.64
CA ASN A 342 -17.15 2.91 0.20
C ASN A 342 -16.85 3.26 1.66
N ALA A 343 -17.56 4.27 2.19
CA ALA A 343 -17.35 4.75 3.55
C ALA A 343 -17.60 3.66 4.62
N THR A 344 -18.57 2.75 4.42
CA THR A 344 -18.84 1.68 5.37
C THR A 344 -17.70 0.67 5.40
N ALA A 345 -17.23 0.21 4.23
CA ALA A 345 -16.07 -0.68 4.15
C ALA A 345 -14.80 -0.02 4.73
N ALA A 346 -14.60 1.28 4.48
CA ALA A 346 -13.50 2.03 5.07
C ALA A 346 -13.56 2.06 6.60
N GLN A 347 -14.74 2.34 7.18
CA GLN A 347 -14.94 2.35 8.64
C GLN A 347 -14.69 0.97 9.27
N GLU A 348 -15.13 -0.11 8.61
CA GLU A 348 -14.83 -1.48 9.06
C GLU A 348 -13.31 -1.74 9.03
N LEU A 349 -12.62 -1.37 7.95
CA LEU A 349 -11.17 -1.49 7.86
C LEU A 349 -10.47 -0.71 8.98
N TYR A 350 -10.89 0.52 9.27
CA TYR A 350 -10.34 1.30 10.37
C TYR A 350 -10.55 0.61 11.73
N GLY A 351 -11.71 -0.02 11.93
CA GLY A 351 -11.98 -0.86 13.10
C GLY A 351 -11.03 -2.05 13.22
N TYR A 352 -10.81 -2.80 12.13
CA TYR A 352 -9.87 -3.92 12.12
C TYR A 352 -8.42 -3.47 12.40
N ILE A 353 -7.97 -2.39 11.76
CA ILE A 353 -6.63 -1.83 11.97
C ILE A 353 -6.46 -1.38 13.42
N LYS A 354 -7.45 -0.69 13.98
CA LYS A 354 -7.42 -0.23 15.37
C LYS A 354 -7.33 -1.40 16.34
N GLY A 355 -8.20 -2.41 16.19
CA GLY A 355 -8.19 -3.61 17.02
C GLY A 355 -6.86 -4.36 16.94
N PHE A 356 -6.27 -4.45 15.74
CA PHE A 356 -4.95 -5.03 15.54
C PHE A 356 -3.86 -4.29 16.33
N ILE A 357 -3.79 -2.96 16.18
CA ILE A 357 -2.80 -2.11 16.85
C ILE A 357 -2.96 -2.13 18.38
N GLU A 358 -4.20 -2.20 18.88
CA GLU A 358 -4.48 -2.29 20.32
C GLU A 358 -4.14 -3.68 20.91
N SER A 359 -4.21 -4.73 20.10
CA SER A 359 -3.87 -6.11 20.51
C SER A 359 -2.37 -6.45 20.45
N THR A 360 -1.52 -5.48 20.14
CA THR A 360 -0.07 -5.64 19.92
C THR A 360 0.73 -4.66 20.78
#